data_AF-A0A9X2Y186-F1
#
_entry.id   AF-A0A9X2Y186-F1
#
_cell.length_a   1.000
_cell.length_b   1.000
_cell.length_c   1.000
_cell.angle_alpha   90.00
_cell.angle_beta   90.00
_cell.angle_gamma   90.00
#
_symmetry.space_group_name_H-M   'P 1'
#
loop_
_entity.id
_entity.type
_entity.pdbx_description
1 polymer ?
#
loop_
_entity_poly.entity_id
_entity_poly.type
_entity_poly.pdbx_seq_one_letter_code
_entity_poly.pdbx_strand_id
1 'polypeptide(L)'
;MKNVIILGASGNIARQVIDLLIEKEDINLTLFLRDKSRLRNKDVSKARIIEGNVLDYDQLIEAITGQDIIYVNLAGDLEAMANNIVKAMEETGVRRIIAISSIGIYETPLRSVLKPYRKLADVIEASNLDYTILRPTWFTNADEVDYEITRKGEPEKGSVISQKSLATFINKIIESPEEYSRENLGINKPNS
;
A
#
# COMPACT_ATOMS: atom_id res chain seq x y z
N MET A 1 5.40 -19.07 7.38
CA MET A 1 4.92 -18.38 6.18
C MET A 1 4.01 -17.26 6.63
N LYS A 2 4.12 -16.09 6.01
CA LYS A 2 3.39 -14.87 6.31
C LYS A 2 2.30 -14.65 5.27
N ASN A 3 1.06 -14.45 5.70
CA ASN A 3 -0.08 -14.22 4.83
C ASN A 3 -0.16 -12.71 4.50
N VAL A 4 -0.01 -12.37 3.23
CA VAL A 4 0.02 -10.98 2.77
C VAL A 4 -1.10 -10.77 1.77
N ILE A 5 -1.97 -9.80 2.01
CA ILE A 5 -3.01 -9.39 1.05
C ILE A 5 -2.68 -8.05 0.40
N ILE A 6 -2.79 -8.00 -0.93
CA ILE A 6 -2.68 -6.76 -1.70
C ILE A 6 -4.08 -6.32 -2.14
N LEU A 7 -4.57 -5.24 -1.55
CA LEU A 7 -5.80 -4.57 -1.96
C LEU A 7 -5.50 -3.63 -3.13
N GLY A 8 -6.13 -3.87 -4.28
CA GLY A 8 -5.82 -3.14 -5.51
C GLY A 8 -4.69 -3.78 -6.32
N ALA A 9 -4.65 -5.12 -6.36
CA ALA A 9 -3.58 -5.91 -7.00
C ALA A 9 -3.33 -5.60 -8.50
N SER A 10 -4.24 -4.90 -9.18
CA SER A 10 -4.07 -4.48 -10.58
C SER A 10 -3.33 -3.16 -10.78
N GLY A 11 -3.00 -2.43 -9.70
CA GLY A 11 -2.27 -1.15 -9.79
C GLY A 11 -0.80 -1.32 -10.22
N ASN A 12 -0.22 -0.28 -10.82
CA ASN A 12 1.13 -0.36 -11.38
C ASN A 12 2.20 -0.69 -10.33
N ILE A 13 2.16 -0.05 -9.16
CA ILE A 13 3.06 -0.35 -8.04
C ILE A 13 2.80 -1.76 -7.50
N ALA A 14 1.53 -2.12 -7.27
CA ALA A 14 1.16 -3.45 -6.81
C ALA A 14 1.69 -4.55 -7.72
N ARG A 15 1.70 -4.35 -9.04
CA ARG A 15 2.30 -5.32 -9.95
C ARG A 15 3.79 -5.55 -9.66
N GLN A 16 4.57 -4.49 -9.46
CA GLN A 16 5.99 -4.65 -9.15
C GLN A 16 6.21 -5.29 -7.77
N VAL A 17 5.34 -4.97 -6.80
CA VAL A 17 5.35 -5.63 -5.49
C VAL A 17 5.06 -7.12 -5.63
N ILE A 18 4.07 -7.51 -6.43
CA ILE A 18 3.75 -8.93 -6.70
C ILE A 18 4.96 -9.66 -7.30
N ASP A 19 5.66 -9.08 -8.28
CA ASP A 19 6.80 -9.74 -8.92
C ASP A 19 7.93 -10.06 -7.93
N LEU A 20 8.11 -9.24 -6.90
CA LEU A 20 9.13 -9.44 -5.87
C LEU A 20 8.68 -10.44 -4.79
N LEU A 21 7.38 -10.48 -4.46
CA LEU A 21 6.83 -11.35 -3.41
C LEU A 21 6.47 -12.76 -3.90
N ILE A 22 6.09 -12.93 -5.16
CA ILE A 22 5.56 -14.21 -5.67
C ILE A 22 6.59 -15.34 -5.64
N GLU A 23 7.88 -15.00 -5.65
CA GLU A 23 8.99 -15.95 -5.57
C GLU A 23 9.44 -16.26 -4.14
N LYS A 24 8.84 -15.63 -3.12
CA LYS A 24 9.23 -15.80 -1.71
C LYS A 24 8.52 -17.00 -1.10
N GLU A 25 9.28 -18.02 -0.73
CA GLU A 25 8.75 -19.27 -0.15
C GLU A 25 8.10 -19.06 1.23
N ASP A 26 8.50 -18.01 1.95
CA ASP A 26 7.97 -17.66 3.25
C ASP A 26 6.73 -16.74 3.18
N ILE A 27 6.21 -16.43 1.99
CA ILE A 27 5.05 -15.53 1.80
C ILE A 27 3.91 -16.25 1.07
N ASN A 28 2.72 -16.21 1.68
CA ASN A 28 1.46 -16.60 1.06
C ASN A 28 0.76 -15.35 0.54
N LEU A 29 0.77 -15.16 -0.79
CA LEU A 29 0.25 -13.94 -1.40
C LEU A 29 -1.24 -14.08 -1.76
N THR A 30 -2.06 -13.13 -1.30
CA THR A 30 -3.46 -12.95 -1.70
C THR A 30 -3.62 -11.66 -2.51
N LEU A 31 -4.21 -11.76 -3.70
CA LEU A 31 -4.43 -10.65 -4.63
C LEU A 31 -5.92 -10.31 -4.65
N PHE A 32 -6.27 -9.14 -4.11
CA PHE A 32 -7.65 -8.66 -4.06
C PHE A 32 -7.85 -7.50 -5.05
N LEU A 33 -8.79 -7.67 -5.98
CA LEU A 33 -9.06 -6.69 -7.04
C LEU A 33 -10.46 -6.86 -7.64
N ARG A 34 -10.99 -5.81 -8.26
CA ARG A 34 -12.35 -5.83 -8.83
C ARG A 34 -12.52 -6.67 -10.11
N ASP A 35 -11.43 -6.85 -10.86
CA ASP A 35 -11.46 -7.57 -12.13
C ASP A 35 -10.13 -8.30 -12.30
N LYS A 36 -10.17 -9.63 -12.12
CA LYS A 36 -8.99 -10.50 -12.23
C LYS A 36 -8.41 -10.51 -13.64
N SER A 37 -9.19 -10.17 -14.66
CA SER A 37 -8.72 -10.08 -16.04
C SER A 37 -7.64 -9.00 -16.21
N ARG A 38 -7.55 -8.03 -15.28
CA ARG A 38 -6.48 -7.04 -15.24
C ARG A 38 -5.14 -7.59 -14.75
N LEU A 39 -5.06 -8.87 -14.37
CA LEU A 39 -3.79 -9.57 -14.10
C LEU A 39 -3.30 -10.40 -15.30
N ARG A 40 -3.94 -10.27 -16.48
CA ARG A 40 -3.45 -10.89 -17.72
C ARG A 40 -1.97 -10.56 -17.93
N ASN A 41 -1.21 -11.55 -18.40
CA ASN A 41 0.24 -11.48 -18.64
C ASN A 41 1.11 -11.28 -17.39
N LYS A 42 0.60 -11.65 -16.21
CA LYS A 42 1.37 -11.68 -14.97
C LYS A 42 1.40 -13.09 -14.42
N ASP A 43 2.57 -13.57 -14.01
CA ASP A 43 2.63 -14.81 -13.25
C ASP A 43 2.09 -14.56 -11.84
N VAL A 44 0.95 -15.19 -11.57
CA VAL A 44 0.27 -15.16 -10.28
C VAL A 44 -0.09 -16.59 -9.86
N SER A 45 0.59 -17.59 -10.42
CA SER A 45 0.30 -19.01 -10.22
C SER A 45 0.46 -19.46 -8.76
N LYS A 46 1.35 -18.82 -8.02
CA LYS A 46 1.59 -19.05 -6.58
C LYS A 46 0.71 -18.18 -5.66
N ALA A 47 -0.19 -17.36 -6.21
CA ALA A 47 -1.03 -16.45 -5.43
C ALA A 47 -2.49 -16.91 -5.37
N ARG A 48 -3.15 -16.65 -4.25
CA ARG A 48 -4.62 -16.72 -4.13
C ARG A 48 -5.21 -15.47 -4.76
N ILE A 49 -6.17 -15.60 -5.67
CA ILE A 49 -6.86 -14.46 -6.29
C ILE A 49 -8.28 -14.36 -5.74
N ILE A 50 -8.66 -13.17 -5.28
CA ILE A 50 -10.02 -12.84 -4.83
C ILE A 50 -10.52 -11.68 -5.68
N GLU A 51 -11.59 -11.93 -6.44
CA GLU A 51 -12.30 -10.86 -7.15
C GLU A 51 -13.30 -10.22 -6.19
N GLY A 52 -13.14 -8.94 -5.90
CA GLY A 52 -13.99 -8.25 -4.95
C GLY A 52 -13.78 -6.74 -4.89
N ASN A 53 -14.62 -6.07 -4.11
CA ASN A 53 -14.59 -4.63 -3.91
C ASN A 53 -14.44 -4.30 -2.42
N VAL A 54 -13.47 -3.46 -2.07
CA VAL A 54 -13.23 -3.04 -0.68
C VAL A 54 -14.39 -2.24 -0.05
N LEU A 55 -15.30 -1.73 -0.88
CA LEU A 55 -16.53 -1.08 -0.42
C LEU A 55 -17.64 -2.11 -0.08
N ASP A 56 -17.51 -3.34 -0.52
CA ASP A 56 -18.32 -4.47 -0.06
C ASP A 56 -17.65 -5.04 1.19
N TYR A 57 -18.25 -4.74 2.35
CA TYR A 57 -17.65 -5.04 3.64
C TYR A 57 -17.55 -6.54 3.92
N ASP A 58 -18.55 -7.32 3.52
CA ASP A 58 -18.59 -8.77 3.77
C ASP A 58 -17.51 -9.48 2.94
N GLN A 59 -17.32 -9.08 1.68
CA GLN A 59 -16.21 -9.58 0.86
C GLN A 59 -14.84 -9.16 1.42
N LEU A 60 -14.74 -7.93 1.94
CA LEU A 60 -13.50 -7.41 2.50
C LEU A 60 -13.09 -8.18 3.77
N ILE A 61 -14.01 -8.35 4.72
CA ILE A 61 -13.71 -9.02 5.99
C ILE A 61 -13.34 -10.49 5.77
N GLU A 62 -14.01 -11.18 4.83
CA GLU A 62 -13.65 -12.54 4.44
C GLU A 62 -12.22 -12.61 3.88
N ALA A 63 -11.84 -11.65 3.03
CA ALA A 63 -10.51 -11.61 2.43
C ALA A 63 -9.39 -11.26 3.43
N ILE A 64 -9.69 -10.41 4.42
CA ILE A 64 -8.75 -9.96 5.46
C ILE A 64 -8.56 -11.03 6.56
N THR A 65 -9.56 -11.86 6.82
CA THR A 65 -9.50 -12.87 7.88
C THR A 65 -8.29 -13.81 7.69
N GLY A 66 -7.44 -13.89 8.71
CA GLY A 66 -6.25 -14.75 8.71
C GLY A 66 -5.04 -14.20 7.95
N GLN A 67 -5.10 -12.96 7.46
CA GLN A 67 -3.94 -12.26 6.90
C GLN A 67 -3.05 -11.70 8.01
N ASP A 68 -1.75 -11.59 7.76
CA ASP A 68 -0.80 -10.97 8.70
C ASP A 68 -0.53 -9.50 8.34
N ILE A 69 -0.45 -9.20 7.04
CA ILE A 69 -0.15 -7.86 6.51
C ILE A 69 -1.13 -7.48 5.40
N ILE A 70 -1.63 -6.25 5.47
CA ILE A 70 -2.44 -5.63 4.41
C ILE A 70 -1.62 -4.56 3.69
N TYR A 71 -1.43 -4.72 2.38
CA TYR A 71 -0.90 -3.67 1.51
C TYR A 71 -2.02 -3.01 0.70
N VAL A 72 -2.20 -1.70 0.88
CA VAL A 72 -3.26 -0.89 0.28
C VAL A 72 -2.72 -0.05 -0.88
N ASN A 73 -3.12 -0.40 -2.10
CA ASN A 73 -2.80 0.33 -3.32
C ASN A 73 -4.09 0.65 -4.09
N LEU A 74 -4.89 1.57 -3.55
CA LEU A 74 -6.24 1.88 -4.02
C LEU A 74 -6.35 3.29 -4.59
N ALA A 75 -7.42 3.53 -5.33
CA ALA A 75 -7.82 4.85 -5.83
C ALA A 75 -9.36 4.96 -5.80
N GLY A 76 -9.89 6.19 -5.77
CA GLY A 76 -11.33 6.47 -5.70
C GLY A 76 -11.70 7.06 -4.35
N ASP A 77 -12.80 6.59 -3.77
CA ASP A 77 -13.29 7.02 -2.44
C ASP A 77 -12.44 6.43 -1.31
N LEU A 78 -11.23 6.97 -1.14
CA LEU A 78 -10.25 6.45 -0.20
C LEU A 78 -10.66 6.60 1.27
N GLU A 79 -11.53 7.56 1.60
CA GLU A 79 -12.05 7.72 2.97
C GLU A 79 -12.96 6.55 3.33
N ALA A 80 -13.96 6.25 2.48
CA ALA A 80 -14.85 5.11 2.71
C ALA A 80 -14.09 3.77 2.71
N MET A 81 -13.14 3.61 1.77
CA MET A 81 -12.31 2.40 1.70
C MET A 81 -11.43 2.23 2.95
N ALA A 82 -10.76 3.29 3.41
CA ALA A 82 -9.94 3.23 4.61
C ALA A 82 -10.77 2.87 5.86
N ASN A 83 -11.96 3.45 6.01
CA ASN A 83 -12.85 3.14 7.14
C ASN A 83 -13.24 1.65 7.13
N ASN A 84 -13.61 1.10 5.97
CA ASN A 84 -13.92 -0.33 5.85
C ASN A 84 -12.70 -1.21 6.18
N ILE A 85 -11.52 -0.86 5.68
CA ILE A 85 -10.28 -1.61 5.92
C ILE A 85 -9.92 -1.59 7.41
N VAL A 86 -9.90 -0.41 8.04
CA VAL A 86 -9.60 -0.28 9.47
C VAL A 86 -10.60 -1.10 10.30
N LYS A 87 -11.90 -0.97 10.03
CA LYS A 87 -12.94 -1.72 10.72
C LYS A 87 -12.74 -3.24 10.59
N ALA A 88 -12.50 -3.74 9.37
CA ALA A 88 -12.28 -5.17 9.12
C ALA A 88 -11.00 -5.68 9.81
N MET A 89 -9.92 -4.89 9.80
CA MET A 89 -8.68 -5.21 10.52
C MET A 89 -8.89 -5.31 12.02
N GLU A 90 -9.61 -4.35 12.61
CA GLU A 90 -9.92 -4.36 14.05
C GLU A 90 -10.78 -5.56 14.45
N GLU A 91 -11.81 -5.91 13.67
CA GLU A 91 -12.69 -7.06 13.95
C GLU A 91 -11.99 -8.42 13.78
N THR A 92 -11.05 -8.53 12.83
CA THR A 92 -10.29 -9.77 12.57
C THR A 92 -9.01 -9.90 13.40
N GLY A 93 -8.60 -8.82 14.09
CA GLY A 93 -7.36 -8.77 14.85
C GLY A 93 -6.08 -8.59 14.02
N VAL A 94 -6.20 -8.39 12.71
CA VAL A 94 -5.06 -8.08 11.83
C VAL A 94 -4.57 -6.66 12.13
N ARG A 95 -3.26 -6.48 12.33
CA ARG A 95 -2.71 -5.21 12.82
C ARG A 95 -1.83 -4.46 11.84
N ARG A 96 -1.10 -5.15 10.96
CA ARG A 96 -0.10 -4.53 10.10
C ARG A 96 -0.70 -4.04 8.79
N ILE A 97 -0.57 -2.74 8.52
CA ILE A 97 -1.05 -2.10 7.28
C ILE A 97 0.03 -1.24 6.64
N ILE A 98 0.24 -1.38 5.34
CA ILE A 98 1.08 -0.52 4.52
C ILE A 98 0.17 0.18 3.51
N ALA A 99 0.12 1.50 3.48
CA ALA A 99 -0.83 2.23 2.65
C ALA A 99 -0.15 3.29 1.77
N ILE A 100 -0.46 3.27 0.47
CA ILE A 100 -0.01 4.28 -0.48
C ILE A 100 -0.95 5.50 -0.38
N SER A 101 -0.38 6.61 0.08
CA SER A 101 -0.95 7.93 0.00
C SER A 101 -0.25 8.73 -1.13
N SER A 102 -0.05 10.03 -0.96
CA SER A 102 0.61 10.88 -1.96
C SER A 102 1.44 11.98 -1.30
N ILE A 103 2.52 12.39 -1.96
CA ILE A 103 3.26 13.59 -1.56
C ILE A 103 2.34 14.83 -1.59
N GLY A 104 2.56 15.77 -0.68
CA GLY A 104 1.83 17.04 -0.66
C GLY A 104 0.48 17.02 0.06
N ILE A 105 0.06 15.88 0.66
CA ILE A 105 -1.19 15.82 1.46
C ILE A 105 -1.18 16.72 2.71
N TYR A 106 -0.03 17.29 3.06
CA TYR A 106 0.18 18.24 4.16
C TYR A 106 0.40 19.69 3.68
N GLU A 107 0.38 19.95 2.37
CA GLU A 107 0.51 21.31 1.84
C GLU A 107 -0.71 22.17 2.20
N THR A 108 -0.46 23.47 2.39
CA THR A 108 -1.52 24.47 2.60
C THR A 108 -1.40 25.57 1.54
N PRO A 109 -2.42 25.77 0.69
CA PRO A 109 -3.70 25.07 0.65
C PRO A 109 -3.61 23.65 0.08
N LEU A 110 -4.39 22.71 0.64
CA LEU A 110 -4.46 21.33 0.16
C LEU A 110 -5.14 21.27 -1.22
N ARG A 111 -4.42 20.75 -2.21
CA ARG A 111 -4.93 20.54 -3.57
C ARG A 111 -6.09 19.54 -3.56
N SER A 112 -7.18 19.84 -4.27
CA SER A 112 -8.40 18.99 -4.28
C SER A 112 -8.14 17.54 -4.68
N VAL A 113 -7.21 17.29 -5.61
CA VAL A 113 -6.82 15.93 -6.04
C VAL A 113 -6.16 15.12 -4.92
N LEU A 114 -5.58 15.79 -3.92
CA LEU A 114 -4.91 15.17 -2.79
C LEU A 114 -5.85 14.92 -1.60
N LYS A 115 -7.08 15.47 -1.61
CA LYS A 115 -8.04 15.31 -0.51
C LYS A 115 -8.34 13.83 -0.18
N PRO A 116 -8.59 12.94 -1.15
CA PRO A 116 -8.82 11.52 -0.83
C PRO A 116 -7.60 10.88 -0.14
N TYR A 117 -6.39 11.20 -0.59
CA TYR A 117 -5.15 10.68 -0.01
C TYR A 117 -4.87 11.22 1.40
N ARG A 118 -5.24 12.49 1.65
CA ARG A 118 -5.24 13.08 2.98
C ARG A 118 -6.20 12.33 3.90
N LYS A 119 -7.44 12.10 3.45
CA LYS A 119 -8.46 11.38 4.21
C LYS A 119 -8.08 9.94 4.52
N LEU A 120 -7.47 9.23 3.57
CA LEU A 120 -6.88 7.91 3.79
C LEU A 120 -5.89 7.95 4.98
N ALA A 121 -4.96 8.91 4.95
CA ALA A 121 -3.96 9.06 6.00
C ALA A 121 -4.62 9.39 7.35
N ASP A 122 -5.61 10.29 7.37
CA ASP A 122 -6.34 10.66 8.60
C ASP A 122 -7.00 9.45 9.27
N VAL A 123 -7.71 8.64 8.49
CA VAL A 123 -8.41 7.44 9.00
C VAL A 123 -7.42 6.42 9.55
N ILE A 124 -6.32 6.16 8.84
CA ILE A 124 -5.31 5.18 9.27
C ILE A 124 -4.55 5.68 10.50
N GLU A 125 -4.13 6.96 10.54
CA GLU A 125 -3.40 7.54 11.67
C GLU A 125 -4.28 7.64 12.94
N ALA A 126 -5.59 7.79 12.79
CA ALA A 126 -6.53 7.79 13.90
C ALA A 126 -6.81 6.39 14.49
N SER A 127 -6.41 5.32 13.78
CA SER A 127 -6.62 3.94 14.22
C SER A 127 -5.56 3.48 15.21
N ASN A 128 -5.80 2.34 15.88
CA ASN A 128 -4.81 1.70 16.73
C ASN A 128 -3.85 0.76 15.97
N LEU A 129 -3.95 0.70 14.64
CA LEU A 129 -3.19 -0.22 13.80
C LEU A 129 -1.69 0.06 13.80
N ASP A 130 -0.93 -0.95 13.40
CA ASP A 130 0.50 -0.85 13.11
C ASP A 130 0.69 -0.44 11.65
N TYR A 131 0.60 0.87 11.40
CA TYR A 131 0.61 1.40 10.05
C TYR A 131 2.00 1.82 9.56
N THR A 132 2.20 1.74 8.25
CA THR A 132 3.19 2.54 7.53
C THR A 132 2.49 3.22 6.37
N ILE A 133 2.40 4.53 6.39
CA ILE A 133 1.84 5.32 5.29
C ILE A 133 2.99 5.80 4.42
N LEU A 134 2.87 5.62 3.10
CA LEU A 134 3.88 6.01 2.13
C LEU A 134 3.34 7.16 1.26
N ARG A 135 4.09 8.25 1.16
CA ARG A 135 3.77 9.44 0.38
C ARG A 135 4.79 9.61 -0.74
N PRO A 136 4.69 8.84 -1.83
CA PRO A 136 5.65 8.91 -2.90
C PRO A 136 5.52 10.19 -3.72
N THR A 137 6.65 10.64 -4.26
CA THR A 137 6.73 11.65 -5.32
C THR A 137 6.28 11.10 -6.69
N TRP A 138 6.44 11.87 -7.76
CA TRP A 138 5.99 11.48 -9.09
C TRP A 138 6.67 10.20 -9.60
N PHE A 139 5.87 9.27 -10.12
CA PHE A 139 6.38 7.98 -10.56
C PHE A 139 7.14 8.07 -11.89
N THR A 140 8.26 7.34 -11.96
CA THR A 140 8.99 7.06 -13.21
C THR A 140 9.08 5.55 -13.45
N ASN A 141 9.37 5.17 -14.70
CA ASN A 141 9.61 3.78 -15.08
C ASN A 141 11.12 3.44 -15.15
N ALA A 142 11.97 4.24 -14.50
CA ALA A 142 13.40 3.99 -14.50
C ALA A 142 13.70 2.63 -13.84
N ASP A 143 14.58 1.84 -14.45
CA ASP A 143 14.99 0.53 -13.93
C ASP A 143 16.09 0.69 -12.87
N GLU A 144 15.75 1.35 -11.76
CA GLU A 144 16.66 1.66 -10.68
C GLU A 144 16.01 1.42 -9.31
N VAL A 145 16.85 1.13 -8.31
CA VAL A 145 16.49 1.15 -6.89
C VAL A 145 17.34 2.22 -6.23
N ASP A 146 16.76 3.42 -6.12
CA ASP A 146 17.41 4.60 -5.57
C ASP A 146 16.34 5.48 -4.91
N TYR A 147 16.32 5.48 -3.58
CA TYR A 147 15.34 6.21 -2.79
C TYR A 147 15.94 6.70 -1.47
N GLU A 148 15.44 7.83 -0.99
CA GLU A 148 15.55 8.29 0.38
C GLU A 148 14.15 8.41 1.01
N ILE A 149 14.13 8.50 2.34
CA ILE A 149 12.89 8.65 3.12
C ILE A 149 12.92 9.95 3.92
N THR A 150 11.76 10.60 4.03
CA THR A 150 11.51 11.72 4.95
C THR A 150 10.39 11.35 5.91
N ARG A 151 10.41 11.87 7.13
CA ARG A 151 9.34 11.65 8.12
C ARG A 151 8.31 12.76 8.07
N LYS A 152 7.08 12.44 8.46
CA LYS A 152 6.04 13.46 8.68
C LYS A 152 6.55 14.53 9.65
N GLY A 153 6.49 15.79 9.21
CA GLY A 153 7.00 16.95 9.93
C GLY A 153 8.36 17.45 9.42
N GLU A 154 9.10 16.62 8.68
CA GLU A 154 10.28 17.06 7.93
C GLU A 154 9.86 17.67 6.59
N PRO A 155 10.65 18.60 6.03
CA PRO A 155 10.45 19.06 4.66
C PRO A 155 10.51 17.89 3.68
N GLU A 156 9.53 17.82 2.78
CA GLU A 156 9.56 16.87 1.68
C GLU A 156 10.76 17.14 0.76
N LYS A 157 11.28 16.08 0.14
CA LYS A 157 12.43 16.14 -0.78
C LYS A 157 12.09 15.46 -2.10
N GLY A 158 12.92 15.78 -3.09
CA GLY A 158 12.87 15.20 -4.43
C GLY A 158 11.61 15.54 -5.21
N SER A 159 11.63 15.19 -6.49
CA SER A 159 10.52 15.41 -7.41
C SER A 159 9.95 14.11 -7.97
N VAL A 160 10.75 13.05 -8.03
CA VAL A 160 10.39 11.78 -8.66
C VAL A 160 10.85 10.57 -7.88
N ILE A 161 10.23 9.42 -8.13
CA ILE A 161 10.69 8.12 -7.66
C ILE A 161 10.40 7.05 -8.71
N SER A 162 11.33 6.11 -8.91
CA SER A 162 11.04 4.96 -9.76
C SER A 162 10.03 4.03 -9.08
N GLN A 163 9.08 3.50 -9.84
CA GLN A 163 8.12 2.52 -9.31
C GLN A 163 8.83 1.28 -8.73
N LYS A 164 10.00 0.93 -9.26
CA LYS A 164 10.86 -0.16 -8.79
C LYS A 164 11.42 0.14 -7.39
N SER A 165 11.93 1.34 -7.16
CA SER A 165 12.40 1.78 -5.83
C SER A 165 11.29 1.69 -4.79
N LEU A 166 10.10 2.21 -5.13
CA LEU A 166 8.95 2.16 -4.24
C LEU A 166 8.51 0.72 -3.94
N ALA A 167 8.45 -0.14 -4.97
CA ALA A 167 8.10 -1.56 -4.79
C ALA A 167 9.14 -2.30 -3.95
N THR A 168 10.43 -2.04 -4.14
CA THR A 168 11.51 -2.60 -3.32
C THR A 168 11.38 -2.17 -1.85
N PHE A 169 11.07 -0.89 -1.60
CA PHE A 169 10.86 -0.42 -0.22
C PHE A 169 9.63 -1.06 0.43
N ILE A 170 8.51 -1.19 -0.30
CA ILE A 170 7.32 -1.89 0.21
C ILE A 170 7.63 -3.35 0.54
N ASN A 171 8.39 -4.05 -0.32
CA ASN A 171 8.80 -5.43 -0.08
C ASN A 171 9.68 -5.54 1.18
N LYS A 172 10.63 -4.61 1.37
CA LYS A 172 11.43 -4.54 2.60
C LYS A 172 10.55 -4.46 3.85
N ILE A 173 9.51 -3.62 3.83
CA ILE A 173 8.57 -3.50 4.96
C ILE A 173 7.77 -4.79 5.15
N ILE A 174 7.37 -5.47 4.08
CA ILE A 174 6.64 -6.74 4.16
C ILE A 174 7.53 -7.84 4.76
N GLU A 175 8.80 -7.90 4.39
CA GLU A 175 9.78 -8.86 4.91
C GLU A 175 10.10 -8.60 6.40
N SER A 176 10.31 -7.33 6.77
CA SER A 176 10.61 -6.87 8.14
C SER A 176 9.50 -5.96 8.69
N PRO A 177 8.32 -6.50 9.06
CA PRO A 177 7.13 -5.72 9.39
C PRO A 177 7.28 -4.85 10.64
N GLU A 178 8.20 -5.16 11.54
CA GLU A 178 8.53 -4.35 12.71
C GLU A 178 9.21 -3.02 12.35
N GLU A 179 9.83 -2.92 11.16
CA GLU A 179 10.38 -1.66 10.69
C GLU A 179 9.26 -0.67 10.31
N TYR A 180 9.51 0.61 10.55
CA TYR A 180 8.61 1.72 10.21
C TYR A 180 7.21 1.61 10.82
N SER A 181 7.10 0.97 11.98
CA SER A 181 5.86 0.91 12.75
C SER A 181 5.37 2.31 13.11
N ARG A 182 4.10 2.58 12.80
CA ARG A 182 3.40 3.86 13.02
C ARG A 182 4.08 5.07 12.37
N GLU A 183 4.80 4.86 11.27
CA GLU A 183 5.46 5.92 10.51
C GLU A 183 4.64 6.40 9.32
N ASN A 184 4.79 7.68 8.99
CA ASN A 184 4.22 8.29 7.78
C ASN A 184 5.34 8.94 6.96
N LEU A 185 5.77 8.24 5.91
CA LEU A 185 7.04 8.45 5.24
C LEU A 185 6.84 9.07 3.86
N GLY A 186 7.54 10.16 3.58
CA GLY A 186 7.80 10.60 2.21
C GLY A 186 8.86 9.68 1.60
N ILE A 187 8.76 9.44 0.30
CA ILE A 187 9.73 8.62 -0.42
C ILE A 187 9.97 9.19 -1.82
N ASN A 188 11.24 9.47 -2.11
CA ASN A 188 11.69 10.13 -3.33
C ASN A 188 13.06 9.62 -3.75
N LYS A 189 13.44 9.85 -5.01
CA LYS A 189 14.82 9.69 -5.47
C LYS A 189 15.69 10.82 -4.90
N PRO A 190 16.89 10.52 -4.36
CA PRO A 190 17.82 11.54 -3.91
C PRO A 190 18.24 12.48 -5.06
N ASN A 191 18.41 13.77 -4.76
CA ASN A 191 18.85 14.79 -5.73
C ASN A 191 17.99 14.89 -7.01
N SER A 192 16.68 14.62 -6.88
CA SER A 192 15.70 14.77 -7.97
C SER A 192 14.90 16.06 -7.91
#